data_AF-A0A528B5N4-F1
#
_entry.id   AF-A0A528B5N4-F1
#
_cell.length_a   1.000
_cell.length_b   1.000
_cell.length_c   1.000
_cell.angle_alpha   90.00
_cell.angle_beta   90.00
_cell.angle_gamma   90.00
#
_symmetry.space_group_name_H-M   'P 1'
#
loop_
_entity.id
_entity.type
_entity.pdbx_description
1 polymer ?
#
loop_
_entity_poly.entity_id
_entity_poly.type
_entity_poly.pdbx_seq_one_letter_code
_entity_poly.pdbx_strand_id
1 'polypeptide(L)' 'RLEVMPGLRIIGYRRTVSIAFAVDGERVLILGIFYRGRNITPEFFEERL' A
#
# COMPACT_ATOMS: atom_id res chain seq x y z
N ARG A 1 8.85 5.10 16.46
CA ARG A 1 8.09 5.46 15.24
C ARG A 1 7.00 4.41 15.10
N LEU A 2 5.74 4.78 15.29
CA LEU A 2 4.60 3.86 15.16
C LEU A 2 4.52 3.42 13.69
N GLU A 3 4.50 2.12 13.42
CA GLU A 3 4.07 1.64 12.11
C GLU A 3 2.60 1.95 11.97
N VAL A 4 2.24 2.62 10.87
CA VAL A 4 0.85 2.99 10.59
C VAL A 4 -0.01 1.73 10.44
N MET A 5 0.53 0.69 9.80
CA MET A 5 -0.09 -0.64 9.70
C MET A 5 1.03 -1.70 9.56
N PRO A 6 1.11 -2.69 10.47
CA PRO A 6 2.07 -3.78 10.36
C PRO A 6 1.85 -4.57 9.06
N GLY A 7 2.92 -4.83 8.31
CA GLY A 7 2.88 -5.60 7.07
C GLY A 7 2.47 -4.82 5.81
N LEU A 8 2.07 -3.55 5.93
CA LEU A 8 1.86 -2.67 4.78
C LEU A 8 3.20 -2.32 4.13
N ARG A 9 3.31 -2.57 2.82
CA ARG A 9 4.48 -2.24 2.01
C ARG A 9 4.07 -1.34 0.85
N ILE A 10 4.95 -0.41 0.49
CA ILE A 10 4.77 0.50 -0.64
C ILE A 10 6.00 0.42 -1.55
N ILE A 11 5.78 0.20 -2.84
CA ILE A 11 6.83 0.26 -3.87
C ILE A 11 6.50 1.30 -4.94
N GLY A 12 7.52 1.94 -5.49
CA GLY A 12 7.38 2.82 -6.64
C GLY A 12 7.49 2.07 -7.96
N TYR A 13 6.68 2.45 -8.95
CA TYR A 13 6.73 1.98 -10.33
C TYR A 13 6.81 3.17 -11.29
N ARG A 14 7.74 3.10 -12.25
CA ARG A 14 7.97 4.13 -13.30
C ARG A 14 7.92 5.58 -12.78
N ARG A 15 8.50 5.83 -11.59
CA ARG A 15 8.60 7.15 -10.92
C ARG A 15 7.27 7.85 -10.60
N THR A 16 6.13 7.31 -11.01
CA THR A 16 4.84 8.03 -11.03
C THR A 16 3.73 7.25 -10.36
N VAL A 17 3.92 5.96 -10.11
CA VAL A 17 2.94 5.08 -9.48
C VAL A 17 3.52 4.57 -8.16
N SER A 18 2.71 4.59 -7.11
CA SER A 18 2.97 3.90 -5.85
C SER A 18 1.98 2.75 -5.71
N ILE A 19 2.49 1.55 -5.42
CA ILE A 19 1.69 0.35 -5.23
C ILE A 19 1.76 -0.02 -3.75
N ALA A 20 0.62 0.00 -3.08
CA ALA A 20 0.48 -0.46 -1.70
C ALA A 20 0.02 -1.92 -1.70
N PHE A 21 0.68 -2.75 -0.91
CA PHE A 21 0.39 -4.18 -0.83
C PHE A 21 0.71 -4.77 0.53
N ALA A 22 0.09 -5.92 0.82
CA ALA A 22 0.41 -6.79 1.93
C ALA A 22 0.83 -8.17 1.41
N VAL A 23 1.64 -8.87 2.19
CA VAL A 23 2.02 -10.27 1.91
C VAL A 23 1.34 -11.15 2.93
N ASP A 24 0.54 -12.10 2.45
CA ASP A 24 -0.15 -13.11 3.26
C ASP A 24 0.30 -14.50 2.79
N GLY A 25 1.26 -15.09 3.52
CA GLY A 25 1.93 -16.33 3.13
C GLY A 25 2.57 -16.21 1.75
N GLU A 26 2.07 -16.96 0.78
CA GLU A 26 2.54 -16.97 -0.62
C GLU A 26 1.74 -16.01 -1.53
N ARG A 27 0.80 -15.25 -0.96
CA ARG A 27 -0.07 -14.34 -1.70
C ARG A 27 0.34 -12.90 -1.47
N VAL A 28 0.22 -12.10 -2.53
CA VAL A 28 0.37 -10.65 -2.47
C VAL A 28 -0.98 -10.01 -2.70
N LEU A 29 -1.49 -9.31 -1.70
CA LEU A 29 -2.72 -8.54 -1.81
C LEU A 29 -2.38 -7.11 -2.21
N ILE A 30 -2.81 -6.70 -3.40
CA ILE A 30 -2.69 -5.31 -3.84
C ILE A 30 -3.82 -4.52 -3.19
N LEU A 31 -3.45 -3.65 -2.27
CA LEU A 31 -4.40 -2.84 -1.51
C LEU A 31 -4.76 -1.56 -2.27
N GLY A 32 -3.83 -1.01 -3.05
CA GLY A 32 -4.11 0.16 -3.88
C GLY A 32 -2.99 0.52 -4.86
N ILE A 33 -3.37 1.23 -5.93
CA ILE A 33 -2.46 1.79 -6.92
C ILE A 33 -2.71 3.30 -6.99
N PHE A 34 -1.69 4.08 -6.70
CA PHE A 34 -1.78 5.54 -6.54
C PHE A 34 -0.88 6.24 -7.55
N TYR A 35 -1.44 7.16 -8.33
CA TYR A 35 -0.70 7.90 -9.36
C TYR A 35 -0.30 9.30 -8.88
N ARG A 36 0.85 9.79 -9.33
CA ARG A 36 1.39 11.16 -9.16
C ARG A 36 1.41 11.67 -7.72
N GLY A 37 1.85 10.83 -6.78
CA GLY A 37 2.05 11.28 -5.40
C GLY A 37 0.77 11.65 -4.67
N ARG A 38 -0.38 11.06 -5.08
CA ARG A 38 -1.61 11.13 -4.29
C ARG A 38 -1.30 10.71 -2.84
N ASN A 39 -1.74 11.52 -1.88
CA ASN A 39 -1.57 11.21 -0.46
C ASN A 39 -2.26 9.89 -0.14
N ILE A 40 -1.49 8.99 0.47
CA ILE A 40 -1.94 7.68 0.92
C ILE A 40 -2.21 7.81 2.41
N THR A 41 -3.45 7.62 2.81
CA THR A 41 -3.88 7.66 4.20
C THR A 41 -4.37 6.27 4.66
N PRO A 42 -4.35 5.98 5.97
CA PRO A 42 -4.71 4.66 6.50
C PRO A 42 -6.13 4.21 6.13
N GLU A 43 -7.06 5.16 6.03
CA GLU A 43 -8.48 4.91 5.76
C GLU A 43 -8.71 4.24 4.40
N PHE A 44 -7.77 4.38 3.44
CA PHE A 44 -7.85 3.65 2.16
C PHE A 44 -7.72 2.13 2.31
N PHE A 45 -7.20 1.65 3.44
CA PHE A 45 -6.85 0.24 3.63
C PHE A 45 -7.77 -0.48 4.62
N GLU A 46 -8.54 0.24 5.44
CA GLU A 46 -9.39 -0.34 6.49
C GLU A 46 -10.49 -1.25 5.93
N GLU A 47 -11.00 -0.98 4.73
CA GLU A 47 -12.07 -1.79 4.10
C GLU A 47 -11.56 -2.95 3.24
N ARG A 48 -10.23 -3.09 3.07
CA ARG A 48 -9.62 -3.98 2.05
C ARG A 48 -8.78 -5.13 2.63
N LEU A 49 -8.68 -5.21 3.95
CA LEU A 49 -8.07 -6.30 4.72
C LEU A 49 -9.17 -7.02 5.51
#